data_AF-A0A2U1M7X9-F1
#
_entry.id   AF-A0A2U1M7X9-F1
#
_cell.length_a   1.000
_cell.length_b   1.000
_cell.length_c   1.000
_cell.angle_alpha   90.00
_cell.angle_beta   90.00
_cell.angle_gamma   90.00
#
_symmetry.space_group_name_H-M   'P 1'
#
loop_
_entity.id
_entity.type
_entity.pdbx_description
1 polymer ?
#
loop_
_entity_poly.entity_id
_entity_poly.type
_entity_poly.pdbx_seq_one_letter_code
_entity_poly.pdbx_strand_id
1 'polypeptide(L)'
;MNDAPKAAEFLGQLFARVLIENVIPYKEVWRLIYEGGEEPGSLVESGVAAEVLGVILEIIKSEKGDPFLNEVLAGSNLRLENFRLPTMKKTSRLDKFIRS
;
A
#
# COMPACT_ATOMS: atom_id res chain seq x y z
N MET A 1 -3.75 9.20 20.60
CA MET A 1 -2.68 10.06 20.05
C MET A 1 -2.04 9.22 18.95
N ASN A 2 -1.83 9.74 17.74
CA ASN A 2 -1.03 9.00 16.75
C ASN A 2 0.42 9.37 17.01
N ASP A 3 1.21 8.45 17.56
CA ASP A 3 2.57 8.74 18.04
C ASP A 3 3.54 9.05 16.90
N ALA A 4 3.20 8.66 15.67
CA ALA A 4 4.00 8.93 14.48
C ALA A 4 3.10 9.33 13.29
N PRO A 5 2.71 10.61 13.16
CA PRO A 5 1.79 11.07 12.11
C PRO A 5 2.29 10.82 10.67
N LYS A 6 3.59 10.56 10.48
CA LYS A 6 4.22 10.27 9.18
C LYS A 6 4.60 8.79 8.99
N ALA A 7 4.25 7.89 9.91
CA ALA A 7 4.68 6.49 9.85
C ALA A 7 4.24 5.80 8.54
N ALA A 8 2.99 6.02 8.12
CA ALA A 8 2.46 5.48 6.86
C ALA A 8 3.25 5.96 5.63
N GLU A 9 3.65 7.25 5.62
CA GLU A 9 4.46 7.85 4.56
C GLU A 9 5.83 7.19 4.47
N PHE A 10 6.54 7.09 5.59
CA PHE A 10 7.88 6.49 5.62
C PHE A 10 7.86 5.00 5.27
N LEU A 11 6.88 4.26 5.79
CA LEU A 11 6.72 2.85 5.48
C LEU A 11 6.37 2.64 4.00
N GLY A 12 5.52 3.49 3.43
CA GLY A 12 5.20 3.48 2.01
C GLY A 12 6.42 3.78 1.13
N GLN A 13 7.24 4.77 1.52
CA GLN A 13 8.50 5.07 0.82
C GLN A 13 9.48 3.89 0.86
N LEU A 14 9.63 3.24 2.01
CA LEU A 14 10.48 2.07 2.16
C LEU A 14 10.03 0.93 1.24
N PHE A 15 8.74 0.57 1.29
CA PHE A 15 8.22 -0.51 0.44
C PHE A 15 8.23 -0.17 -1.05
N ALA A 16 8.04 1.10 -1.43
CA ALA A 16 8.17 1.53 -2.82
C ALA A 16 9.60 1.25 -3.35
N ARG A 17 10.63 1.55 -2.56
CA ARG A 17 12.03 1.24 -2.90
C ARG A 17 12.25 -0.26 -3.05
N VAL A 18 11.77 -1.05 -2.09
CA VAL A 18 11.86 -2.53 -2.11
C VAL A 18 11.23 -3.13 -3.38
N LEU A 19 10.07 -2.62 -3.80
CA LEU A 19 9.37 -3.07 -5.02
C LEU A 19 10.10 -2.63 -6.29
N ILE A 20 10.55 -1.37 -6.35
CA ILE A 20 11.28 -0.82 -7.49
C ILE A 20 12.61 -1.55 -7.72
N GLU A 21 13.31 -1.88 -6.64
CA GLU A 21 14.58 -2.61 -6.69
C GLU A 21 14.39 -4.14 -6.73
N ASN A 22 13.15 -4.61 -6.71
CA ASN A 22 12.78 -6.04 -6.76
C ASN A 22 13.54 -6.88 -5.71
N VAL A 23 13.67 -6.33 -4.49
CA VAL A 23 14.45 -6.96 -3.40
C VAL A 23 13.74 -8.22 -2.86
N ILE A 24 12.40 -8.19 -2.81
CA ILE A 24 11.56 -9.33 -2.45
C ILE A 24 10.36 -9.42 -3.40
N PRO A 25 9.70 -10.60 -3.51
CA PRO A 25 8.54 -10.75 -4.39
C PRO A 25 7.42 -9.77 -4.00
N TYR A 26 6.76 -9.18 -5.00
CA TYR A 26 5.70 -8.18 -4.77
C TYR A 26 4.59 -8.69 -3.85
N LYS A 27 4.21 -9.97 -4.00
CA LYS A 27 3.22 -10.64 -3.16
C LYS A 27 3.59 -10.64 -1.68
N GLU A 28 4.88 -10.74 -1.35
CA GLU A 28 5.35 -10.72 0.04
C GLU A 28 5.20 -9.32 0.65
N VAL A 29 5.45 -8.25 -0.12
CA VAL A 29 5.19 -6.87 0.34
C VAL A 29 3.71 -6.68 0.67
N TRP A 30 2.81 -7.15 -0.19
CA TRP A 30 1.38 -7.05 0.06
C TRP A 30 0.92 -7.85 1.26
N ARG A 31 1.48 -9.06 1.46
CA ARG A 31 1.20 -9.87 2.64
C ARG A 31 1.66 -9.15 3.92
N LEU A 32 2.87 -8.59 3.92
CA LEU A 32 3.40 -7.83 5.07
C LEU A 32 2.51 -6.63 5.43
N ILE A 33 1.92 -5.96 4.45
CA ILE A 33 1.03 -4.83 4.72
C ILE A 33 -0.37 -5.30 5.15
N TYR A 34 -0.86 -6.41 4.57
CA TYR A 34 -2.19 -6.94 4.87
C TYR A 34 -2.26 -7.59 6.26
N GLU A 35 -1.25 -8.39 6.61
CA GLU A 35 -1.16 -9.10 7.89
C GLU A 35 -0.42 -8.26 8.95
N GLY A 36 0.24 -7.18 8.57
CA GLY A 36 1.04 -6.37 9.49
C GLY A 36 0.19 -5.62 10.52
N GLY A 37 0.86 -5.22 11.59
CA GLY A 37 0.25 -4.56 12.75
C GLY A 37 0.75 -5.15 14.06
N GLU A 38 0.29 -4.61 15.18
CA GLU A 38 0.48 -5.24 16.50
C GLU A 38 -0.24 -6.59 16.57
N GLU A 39 -1.42 -6.67 15.94
CA GLU A 39 -2.17 -7.90 15.72
C GLU A 39 -2.31 -8.13 14.21
N PRO A 40 -2.42 -9.40 13.76
CA PRO A 40 -2.59 -9.69 12.35
C PRO A 40 -3.77 -8.93 11.73
N GLY A 41 -3.49 -8.09 10.74
CA GLY A 41 -4.52 -7.29 10.06
C GLY A 41 -4.83 -5.94 10.70
N SER A 42 -4.23 -5.58 11.83
CA SER A 42 -4.55 -4.33 12.52
C SER A 42 -4.12 -3.08 11.73
N LEU A 43 -3.18 -3.18 10.78
CA LEU A 43 -2.90 -2.11 9.82
C LEU A 43 -4.10 -1.82 8.90
N VAL A 44 -4.85 -2.85 8.50
CA VAL A 44 -6.05 -2.71 7.68
C VAL A 44 -7.18 -2.12 8.52
N GLU A 45 -7.37 -2.62 9.75
CA GLU A 45 -8.43 -2.16 10.68
C GLU A 45 -8.22 -0.74 11.21
N SER A 46 -6.99 -0.24 11.18
CA SER A 46 -6.66 1.15 11.53
C SER A 46 -6.67 2.10 10.33
N GLY A 47 -6.79 1.57 9.10
CA GLY A 47 -6.79 2.33 7.85
C GLY A 47 -5.39 2.77 7.40
N VAL A 48 -4.35 2.42 8.17
CA VAL A 48 -2.95 2.72 7.86
C VAL A 48 -2.50 1.96 6.62
N ALA A 49 -2.97 0.73 6.41
CA ALA A 49 -2.64 -0.06 5.24
C ALA A 49 -3.03 0.63 3.93
N ALA A 50 -4.22 1.24 3.87
CA ALA A 50 -4.67 2.00 2.71
C ALA A 50 -3.77 3.22 2.43
N GLU A 51 -3.34 3.93 3.47
CA GLU A 51 -2.42 5.07 3.31
C GLU A 51 -1.04 4.62 2.83
N VAL A 52 -0.49 3.54 3.39
CA VAL A 52 0.79 2.95 2.96
C VAL A 52 0.73 2.51 1.49
N LEU A 53 -0.30 1.77 1.08
CA LEU A 53 -0.47 1.36 -0.31
C LEU A 53 -0.60 2.58 -1.24
N GLY A 54 -1.36 3.59 -0.84
CA GLY A 54 -1.52 4.82 -1.62
C GLY A 54 -0.18 5.51 -1.90
N VAL A 55 0.68 5.62 -0.88
CA VAL A 55 2.04 6.17 -1.01
C VAL A 55 2.88 5.33 -1.97
N ILE A 56 2.87 4.00 -1.82
CA ILE A 56 3.64 3.10 -2.68
C ILE A 56 3.27 3.29 -4.15
N LEU A 57 1.97 3.25 -4.47
CA LEU A 57 1.49 3.36 -5.84
C LEU A 57 1.76 4.75 -6.44
N GLU A 58 1.65 5.82 -5.64
CA GLU A 58 2.00 7.18 -6.07
C GLU A 58 3.48 7.30 -6.42
N ILE A 59 4.39 6.74 -5.59
CA ILE A 59 5.83 6.76 -5.85
C ILE A 59 6.17 5.94 -7.09
N ILE A 60 5.64 4.70 -7.17
CA ILE A 60 5.90 3.83 -8.32
C ILE A 60 5.41 4.50 -9.62
N LYS A 61 4.19 5.05 -9.62
CA LYS A 61 3.65 5.78 -10.76
C LYS A 61 4.51 6.98 -11.12
N SER A 62 4.96 7.76 -10.14
CA SER A 62 5.78 8.95 -10.37
C SER A 62 7.19 8.63 -10.88
N GLU A 63 7.81 7.54 -10.42
CA GLU A 63 9.21 7.22 -10.75
C GLU A 63 9.37 6.28 -11.95
N LYS A 64 8.43 5.34 -12.14
CA LYS A 64 8.50 4.29 -13.18
C LYS A 64 7.36 4.35 -14.20
N GLY A 65 6.33 5.14 -13.94
CA GLY A 65 5.17 5.30 -14.82
C GLY A 65 4.14 4.17 -14.71
N ASP A 66 3.03 4.35 -15.43
CA ASP A 66 1.90 3.43 -15.43
C ASP A 66 2.21 1.99 -15.92
N PRO A 67 3.09 1.77 -16.94
CA PRO A 67 3.38 0.40 -17.40
C PRO A 67 3.96 -0.49 -16.30
N PHE A 68 4.93 0.03 -15.54
CA PHE A 68 5.56 -0.71 -14.44
C PHE A 68 4.61 -0.86 -13.25
N LEU A 69 3.80 0.16 -12.94
CA LEU A 69 2.75 0.06 -11.93
C LEU A 69 1.79 -1.11 -12.23
N ASN A 70 1.33 -1.21 -13.48
CA ASN A 70 0.42 -2.26 -13.91
C ASN A 70 1.06 -3.65 -13.84
N GLU A 71 2.36 -3.76 -14.15
CA GLU A 71 3.11 -5.01 -13.97
C GLU A 71 3.15 -5.45 -12.50
N VAL A 72 3.45 -4.53 -11.59
CA VAL A 72 3.50 -4.79 -10.14
C VAL A 72 2.13 -5.26 -9.62
N LEU A 73 1.05 -4.62 -10.06
CA LEU A 73 -0.32 -4.99 -9.68
C LEU A 73 -0.74 -6.34 -10.29
N ALA A 74 -0.48 -6.56 -11.59
CA ALA A 74 -0.84 -7.78 -12.30
C ALA A 74 -0.04 -9.01 -11.81
N GLY A 75 1.27 -8.83 -11.57
CA GLY A 75 2.17 -9.90 -11.12
C GLY A 75 1.88 -10.43 -9.72
N SER A 76 1.01 -9.74 -8.97
CA SER A 76 0.68 -10.08 -7.58
C SER A 76 -0.79 -10.43 -7.34
N ASN A 77 -1.66 -10.29 -8.37
CA ASN A 77 -3.11 -10.47 -8.26
C ASN A 77 -3.71 -9.70 -7.06
N LEU A 78 -3.19 -8.49 -6.84
CA LEU A 78 -3.52 -7.67 -5.67
C LEU A 78 -4.95 -7.11 -5.78
N ARG A 79 -5.77 -7.35 -4.76
CA ARG A 79 -7.08 -6.72 -4.60
C ARG A 79 -6.96 -5.54 -3.66
N LEU A 80 -6.85 -4.33 -4.23
CA LEU A 80 -6.70 -3.09 -3.49
C LEU A 80 -7.87 -2.84 -2.52
N GLU A 81 -9.06 -3.37 -2.83
CA GLU A 81 -10.25 -3.26 -1.99
C GLU A 81 -10.08 -3.94 -0.64
N ASN A 82 -9.25 -4.99 -0.55
CA ASN A 82 -9.01 -5.71 0.70
C ASN A 82 -8.26 -4.87 1.74
N PHE A 83 -7.59 -3.79 1.32
CA PHE A 83 -6.83 -2.90 2.19
C PHE A 83 -7.65 -1.69 2.64
N ARG A 84 -8.88 -1.53 2.15
CA ARG A 84 -9.77 -0.47 2.61
C ARG A 84 -10.22 -0.75 4.04
N LEU A 85 -10.33 0.34 4.80
CA LEU A 85 -10.99 0.29 6.09
C LEU A 85 -12.47 -0.10 5.91
N PRO A 86 -12.98 -1.14 6.58
CA PRO A 86 -14.37 -1.57 6.44
C PRO A 86 -15.40 -0.50 6.87
N THR A 87 -14.99 0.45 7.71
CA THR A 87 -15.89 1.34 8.45
C THR A 87 -15.80 2.83 8.07
N MET A 88 -14.85 3.26 7.22
CA MET A 88 -14.69 4.69 6.89
C MET A 88 -15.37 5.12 5.59
N LYS A 89 -16.06 6.27 5.67
CA LYS A 89 -16.53 7.08 4.52
C LYS A 89 -15.43 8.01 3.95
N LYS A 90 -14.25 8.03 4.57
CA LYS A 90 -13.18 8.98 4.21
C LYS A 90 -12.39 8.39 3.06
N THR A 91 -12.24 9.18 2.00
CA THR A 91 -11.41 8.83 0.85
C THR A 91 -9.94 8.74 1.28
N SER A 92 -9.32 7.60 1.06
CA SER A 92 -7.89 7.33 1.23
C SER A 92 -7.13 7.60 -0.07
N ARG A 93 -5.79 7.76 0.00
CA ARG A 93 -4.95 7.89 -1.21
C ARG A 93 -5.11 6.72 -2.17
N LEU A 94 -5.36 5.53 -1.64
CA LEU A 94 -5.59 4.30 -2.39
C LEU A 94 -6.80 4.37 -3.33
N ASP A 95 -7.82 5.17 -2.99
CA ASP A 95 -9.06 5.24 -3.76
C ASP A 95 -8.86 5.75 -5.19
N LYS A 96 -7.79 6.51 -5.43
CA LYS A 96 -7.39 6.98 -6.77
C LYS A 96 -7.06 5.83 -7.73
N PHE A 97 -6.60 4.70 -7.18
CA PHE A 97 -6.14 3.53 -7.94
C PHE A 97 -7.19 2.42 -8.03
N ILE A 98 -8.23 2.47 -7.21
CA ILE A 98 -9.36 1.52 -7.28
C ILE A 98 -10.36 1.92 -8.38
N ARG A 99 -10.39 3.19 -8.77
CA ARG A 99 -11.36 3.74 -9.73
C ARG A 99 -10.78 4.01 -11.13
N SER A 100 -9.54 3.63 -11.41
CA SER A 100 -8.85 3.87 -12.69
C SER A 100 -8.95 2.69 -13.63
#